data_AF-A0A561W759-F1
#
_entry.id   AF-A0A561W759-F1
#
_cell.length_a   1.000
_cell.length_b   1.000
_cell.length_c   1.000
_cell.angle_alpha   90.00
_cell.angle_beta   90.00
_cell.angle_gamma   90.00
#
_symmetry.space_group_name_H-M   'P 1'
#
loop_
_entity.id
_entity.type
_entity.pdbx_description
1 polymer ?
#
loop_
_entity_poly.entity_id
_entity_poly.type
_entity_poly.pdbx_seq_one_letter_code
_entity_poly.pdbx_strand_id
1 'polypeptide(L)'
;MDRFEGRCWLDWWANPITLLVSEEVFVVIVTAGTGWAAHGRLLSDDDDEREGSAFLCDLDPVFVLRFEDGSTVDVTVHPTDGHHRIALTEYDESVGHPVEHHAVL
;
A
#
# COMPACT_ATOMS: atom_id res chain seq x y z
N MET A 1 -1.23 23.39 3.11
CA MET A 1 -1.07 22.09 2.43
C MET A 1 0.25 21.53 2.88
N ASP A 2 0.19 20.53 3.74
CA ASP A 2 1.36 19.74 4.10
C ASP A 2 1.53 18.65 3.05
N ARG A 3 2.74 18.54 2.52
CA ARG A 3 3.12 17.55 1.51
C ARG A 3 4.33 16.81 2.05
N PHE A 4 4.20 15.50 2.12
CA PHE A 4 5.30 14.61 2.41
C PHE A 4 5.76 13.95 1.12
N GLU A 5 7.07 13.82 0.94
CA GLU A 5 7.66 13.03 -0.13
C GLU A 5 8.85 12.25 0.41
N GLY A 6 8.88 10.96 0.13
CA GLY A 6 9.86 10.10 0.74
C GLY A 6 9.81 8.67 0.23
N ARG A 7 10.82 7.91 0.65
CA ARG A 7 10.89 6.48 0.41
C ARG A 7 10.05 5.76 1.44
N CYS A 8 9.29 4.77 1.00
CA CYS A 8 8.49 3.90 1.84
C CYS A 8 8.55 2.47 1.29
N TRP A 9 7.96 1.54 2.04
CA TRP A 9 7.77 0.16 1.62
C TRP A 9 6.28 -0.17 1.62
N LEU A 10 5.82 -0.87 0.59
CA LEU A 10 4.50 -1.49 0.57
C LEU A 10 4.65 -2.95 0.94
N ASP A 11 4.12 -3.30 2.10
CA ASP A 11 4.16 -4.64 2.65
C ASP A 11 2.79 -5.29 2.44
N TRP A 12 2.73 -6.37 1.67
CA TRP A 12 1.51 -7.18 1.48
C TRP A 12 1.53 -8.42 2.37
N TRP A 13 0.52 -8.54 3.20
CA TRP A 13 0.42 -9.59 4.21
C TRP A 13 -0.71 -10.55 3.85
N ALA A 14 -0.41 -11.85 3.74
CA ALA A 14 -1.44 -12.87 3.57
C ALA A 14 -2.28 -13.06 4.84
N ASN A 15 -1.69 -12.72 5.98
CA ASN A 15 -2.23 -12.78 7.33
C ASN A 15 -1.29 -11.97 8.26
N PRO A 16 -1.66 -11.71 9.52
CA PRO A 16 -0.89 -10.85 10.43
C PRO A 16 0.56 -11.27 10.72
N ILE A 17 0.99 -12.47 10.30
CA ILE A 17 2.35 -12.99 10.55
C ILE A 17 3.09 -13.41 9.26
N THR A 18 2.45 -13.34 8.09
CA THR A 18 3.03 -13.80 6.82
C THR A 18 3.11 -12.66 5.82
N LEU A 19 4.29 -12.06 5.71
CA LEU A 19 4.65 -11.08 4.69
C LEU A 19 5.02 -11.83 3.40
N LEU A 20 4.30 -11.58 2.31
CA LEU A 20 4.63 -12.19 1.00
C LEU A 20 5.43 -11.24 0.12
N VAL A 21 5.12 -9.95 0.16
CA VAL A 21 5.76 -8.93 -0.69
C VAL A 21 6.10 -7.71 0.14
N SER A 22 7.29 -7.16 -0.09
CA SER A 22 7.75 -5.90 0.47
C SER A 22 8.45 -5.12 -0.63
N GLU A 23 7.75 -4.17 -1.23
CA GLU A 23 8.26 -3.41 -2.37
C GLU A 23 8.64 -1.99 -1.97
N GLU A 24 9.81 -1.54 -2.41
CA GLU A 24 10.24 -0.16 -2.20
C GLU A 24 9.49 0.79 -3.14
N VAL A 25 8.88 1.82 -2.58
CA VAL A 25 8.14 2.85 -3.29
C VAL A 25 8.65 4.24 -2.94
N PHE A 26 8.58 5.15 -3.89
CA PHE A 26 8.67 6.58 -3.60
C PHE A 26 7.26 7.16 -3.61
N VAL A 27 6.82 7.70 -2.48
CA VAL A 27 5.46 8.23 -2.31
C VAL A 27 5.47 9.74 -2.15
N VAL A 28 4.41 10.37 -2.66
CA VAL A 28 4.08 11.78 -2.46
C VAL A 28 2.70 11.83 -1.85
N ILE A 29 2.61 12.25 -0.59
CA ILE A 29 1.38 12.35 0.18
C ILE A 29 0.99 13.82 0.27
N VAL A 30 -0.26 14.13 -0.07
CA VAL A 30 -0.80 15.49 -0.01
C VAL A 30 -2.03 15.49 0.89
N THR A 31 -1.99 16.35 1.92
CA THR A 31 -3.16 16.59 2.78
C THR A 31 -4.18 17.46 2.04
N ALA A 32 -5.42 16.97 1.93
CA ALA A 32 -6.50 17.62 1.20
C ALA A 32 -7.77 17.66 2.05
N GLY A 33 -7.98 18.78 2.75
CA GLY A 33 -9.21 19.04 3.51
C GLY A 33 -9.41 18.04 4.65
N THR A 34 -10.31 17.06 4.44
CA THR A 34 -10.71 16.06 5.44
C THR A 34 -9.96 14.73 5.31
N GLY A 35 -8.99 14.61 4.40
CA GLY A 35 -8.21 13.39 4.24
C GLY A 35 -6.88 13.65 3.56
N TRP A 36 -6.26 12.59 3.06
CA TRP A 36 -5.03 12.65 2.28
C TRP A 36 -5.18 11.83 1.01
N ALA A 37 -4.45 12.26 -0.02
CA ALA A 37 -4.26 11.49 -1.24
C ALA A 37 -2.77 11.29 -1.42
N ALA A 38 -2.35 10.05 -1.70
CA ALA A 38 -0.96 9.80 -2.03
C ALA A 38 -0.81 9.11 -3.37
N HIS A 39 0.32 9.39 -4.00
CA HIS A 39 0.72 8.76 -5.25
C HIS A 39 2.11 8.20 -5.06
N GLY A 40 2.29 6.97 -5.49
CA GLY A 40 3.55 6.25 -5.42
C GLY A 40 4.08 5.88 -6.79
N ARG A 41 5.35 5.55 -6.81
CA ARG A 41 6.02 4.85 -7.90
C ARG A 41 6.86 3.73 -7.32
N LEU A 42 6.69 2.51 -7.81
CA LEU A 42 7.56 1.38 -7.44
C LEU A 42 8.98 1.66 -7.96
N LEU A 43 9.96 1.44 -7.10
CA LEU A 43 11.37 1.69 -7.40
C LEU A 43 12.07 0.48 -8.03
N SER A 44 11.51 -0.73 -7.90
CA SER A 44 11.99 -1.87 -8.68
C SER A 44 11.75 -1.62 -10.16
N ASP A 45 12.67 -2.07 -11.00
CA ASP A 45 12.56 -2.07 -12.48
C ASP A 45 12.23 -3.47 -13.01
N ASP A 46 12.07 -4.46 -12.12
CA ASP A 46 11.81 -5.85 -12.49
C ASP A 46 10.33 -6.04 -12.83
N ASP A 47 10.03 -6.38 -14.09
CA ASP A 47 8.66 -6.55 -14.58
C ASP A 47 7.94 -7.73 -13.89
N ASP A 48 8.64 -8.82 -13.53
CA ASP A 48 8.05 -9.96 -12.81
C ASP A 48 7.61 -9.56 -11.39
N GLU A 49 8.39 -8.72 -10.68
CA GLU A 49 7.99 -8.19 -9.38
C GLU A 49 6.75 -7.29 -9.49
N ARG A 50 6.67 -6.47 -10.56
CA ARG A 50 5.52 -5.61 -10.83
C ARG A 50 4.25 -6.39 -11.19
N GLU A 51 4.36 -7.42 -12.02
CA GLU A 51 3.22 -8.29 -12.33
C GLU A 51 2.77 -9.05 -11.08
N GLY A 52 3.71 -9.50 -10.24
CA GLY A 52 3.41 -10.14 -8.96
C GLY A 52 2.63 -9.24 -8.02
N SER A 53 3.03 -7.97 -7.88
CA SER A 53 2.33 -7.01 -7.03
C SER A 53 0.99 -6.56 -7.60
N ALA A 54 0.88 -6.43 -8.92
CA ALA A 54 -0.38 -6.22 -9.61
C ALA A 54 -1.38 -7.37 -9.36
N PHE A 55 -0.92 -8.62 -9.42
CA PHE A 55 -1.73 -9.79 -9.12
C PHE A 55 -2.21 -9.80 -7.66
N LEU A 56 -1.33 -9.49 -6.70
CA LEU A 56 -1.71 -9.39 -5.30
C LEU A 56 -2.71 -8.27 -5.05
N CYS A 57 -2.56 -7.14 -5.74
CA CYS A 57 -3.50 -6.03 -5.66
C CYS A 57 -4.90 -6.37 -6.21
N ASP A 58 -5.00 -7.26 -7.20
CA ASP A 58 -6.29 -7.78 -7.69
C ASP A 58 -6.95 -8.74 -6.69
N LEU A 59 -6.14 -9.49 -5.93
CA LEU A 59 -6.60 -10.40 -4.88
C LEU A 59 -7.06 -9.65 -3.62
N ASP A 60 -6.21 -8.78 -3.09
CA ASP A 60 -6.51 -7.89 -1.98
C ASP A 60 -5.68 -6.61 -2.13
N PRO A 61 -6.34 -5.45 -2.35
CA PRO A 61 -5.63 -4.19 -2.59
C PRO A 61 -5.16 -3.52 -1.30
N VAL A 62 -5.28 -4.16 -0.13
CA VAL A 62 -4.86 -3.59 1.15
C VAL A 62 -3.41 -3.93 1.42
N PHE A 63 -2.60 -2.90 1.55
CA PHE A 63 -1.18 -3.02 1.86
C PHE A 63 -0.87 -2.19 3.11
N VAL A 64 0.21 -2.56 3.79
CA VAL A 64 0.78 -1.76 4.87
C VAL A 64 1.87 -0.87 4.26
N LEU A 65 1.66 0.44 4.28
CA LEU A 65 2.67 1.43 3.92
C LEU A 65 3.56 1.69 5.13
N ARG A 66 4.83 1.31 5.03
CA ARG A 66 5.85 1.51 6.07
C ARG A 66 6.81 2.63 5.68
N PHE A 67 7.00 3.58 6.60
CA PHE A 67 7.92 4.71 6.46
C PHE A 67 9.33 4.36 6.94
N GLU A 68 10.33 5.16 6.57
CA GLU A 68 11.73 4.98 7.02
C GLU A 68 11.91 5.03 8.54
N ASP A 69 11.06 5.80 9.23
CA ASP A 69 11.05 5.89 10.70
C ASP A 69 10.43 4.64 11.37
N GLY A 70 9.92 3.68 10.58
CA GLY A 70 9.27 2.47 11.06
C GLY A 70 7.78 2.63 11.38
N SER A 71 7.23 3.85 11.26
CA SER A 71 5.79 4.09 11.29
C SER A 71 5.09 3.34 10.14
N THR A 72 3.86 2.86 10.37
CA THR A 72 3.08 2.09 9.39
C THR A 72 1.64 2.60 9.30
N VAL A 73 1.04 2.51 8.12
CA VAL A 73 -0.37 2.84 7.87
C VAL A 73 -0.97 1.88 6.86
N ASP A 74 -2.17 1.39 7.12
CA ASP A 74 -2.94 0.57 6.17
C ASP A 74 -3.49 1.46 5.05
N VAL A 75 -3.26 1.03 3.81
CA VAL A 75 -3.63 1.78 2.61
C VAL A 75 -4.26 0.87 1.57
N THR A 76 -5.21 1.40 0.82
CA THR A 76 -5.69 0.74 -0.40
C THR A 76 -4.84 1.21 -1.58
N VAL A 77 -4.24 0.25 -2.28
CA VAL A 77 -3.41 0.49 -3.46
C VAL A 77 -4.26 0.42 -4.72
N HIS A 78 -4.09 1.41 -5.60
CA HIS A 78 -4.74 1.50 -6.89
C HIS A 78 -3.68 1.60 -7.99
N PRO A 79 -3.30 0.49 -8.65
CA PRO A 79 -2.32 0.53 -9.72
C PRO A 79 -2.82 1.40 -10.89
N THR A 80 -1.91 2.20 -11.43
CA THR A 80 -2.11 3.12 -12.56
C THR A 80 -0.97 2.99 -13.57
N ASP A 81 -1.22 3.36 -14.83
CA ASP A 81 -0.20 3.42 -15.90
C ASP A 81 0.72 2.17 -15.93
N GLY A 82 0.19 1.02 -16.37
CA GLY A 82 0.99 -0.20 -16.56
C GLY A 82 1.68 -0.70 -15.29
N HIS A 83 1.06 -0.49 -14.11
CA HIS A 83 1.56 -0.92 -12.80
C HIS A 83 2.85 -0.23 -12.34
N HIS A 84 3.32 0.79 -13.05
CA HIS A 84 4.52 1.54 -12.65
C HIS A 84 4.18 2.61 -11.59
N ARG A 85 2.98 3.17 -11.68
CA ARG A 85 2.46 4.17 -10.75
C ARG A 85 1.34 3.56 -9.93
N ILE A 86 1.18 4.08 -8.73
CA ILE A 86 0.12 3.67 -7.82
C ILE A 86 -0.51 4.92 -7.22
N ALA A 87 -1.82 4.89 -7.01
CA ALA A 87 -2.50 5.81 -6.12
C ALA A 87 -2.80 5.08 -4.82
N LEU A 88 -2.69 5.80 -3.71
CA LEU A 88 -2.91 5.28 -2.37
C LEU A 88 -3.98 6.13 -1.70
N THR A 89 -4.95 5.44 -1.12
CA THR A 89 -5.98 6.05 -0.27
C THR A 89 -5.91 5.42 1.11
N GLU A 90 -6.37 6.17 2.11
CA GLU A 90 -6.57 5.64 3.45
C GLU A 90 -7.46 4.39 3.38
N TYR A 91 -7.03 3.34 4.09
CA TYR A 91 -7.86 2.18 4.28
C TYR A 91 -8.95 2.51 5.29
N ASP A 92 -10.21 2.56 4.84
CA ASP A 92 -11.35 2.75 5.72
C ASP A 92 -11.99 1.40 6.03
N GLU A 93 -11.76 0.89 7.24
CA GLU A 93 -12.33 -0.37 7.73
C GLU A 93 -13.86 -0.36 7.79
N SER A 94 -14.49 0.83 7.79
CA SER A 94 -15.96 0.98 7.77
C SER A 94 -16.56 0.73 6.38
N VAL A 95 -15.76 0.77 5.30
CA VAL A 95 -16.14 0.30 3.96
C VAL A 95 -15.78 -1.19 3.80
N GLY A 96 -16.20 -1.99 4.78
CA GLY A 96 -16.57 -3.40 4.61
C GLY A 96 -15.61 -4.32 3.86
N HIS A 97 -14.54 -4.73 4.53
CA HIS A 97 -14.09 -6.12 4.42
C HIS A 97 -14.28 -6.77 5.79
N PRO A 98 -15.18 -7.78 5.93
CA PRO A 98 -15.11 -8.66 7.07
C PRO A 98 -13.86 -9.52 6.90
N VAL A 99 -12.69 -8.97 7.22
CA VAL A 99 -11.56 -9.81 7.60
C VAL A 99 -11.96 -10.43 8.93
N GLU A 100 -12.50 -11.65 8.87
CA GLU A 100 -12.71 -12.46 10.05
C GLU A 100 -11.36 -12.64 10.73
N HIS A 101 -11.10 -11.76 11.70
CA HIS A 101 -10.02 -11.88 12.66
C HIS A 101 -10.39 -13.05 13.58
N HIS A 102 -10.24 -14.27 13.08
CA HIS A 102 -10.27 -15.47 13.89
C HIS A 102 -9.02 -15.45 14.78
N ALA A 103 -9.11 -14.69 15.87
CA ALA A 103 -8.32 -14.93 17.04
C ALA A 103 -8.60 -16.36 17.49
N VAL A 104 -7.63 -17.26 17.32
CA VAL A 104 -7.63 -18.56 17.98
C VAL A 104 -6.33 -18.70 18.75
N LEU A 105 -6.47 -18.33 20.04
CA LEU A 105 -5.79 -18.77 21.26
C LEU A 105 -4.27 -18.64 21.38
#